data_AF-A0A820R721-F1
#
_entry.id   AF-A0A820R721-F1
#
_cell.length_a   1.000
_cell.length_b   1.000
_cell.length_c   1.000
_cell.angle_alpha   90.00
_cell.angle_beta   90.00
_cell.angle_gamma   90.00
#
_symmetry.space_group_name_H-M   'P 1'
#
loop_
_entity.id
_entity.type
_entity.pdbx_description
1 polymer ?
#
loop_
_entity_poly.entity_id
_entity_poly.type
_entity_poly.pdbx_seq_one_letter_code
_entity_poly.pdbx_strand_id
1 'polypeptide(L)'
;LRSRLQELNQQIVIINQILVDDVNHGISSDFTNSVLETVNGIKIQNITHLAELIDKISNNEDDCYIRFGIENNRFIVISCKRAKQSEARILKQNSIAQPRSEHLR
;
A
#
# COMPACT_ATOMS: atom_id res chain seq x y z
N LEU A 1 15.30 13.48 25.51
CA LEU A 1 14.41 14.19 24.57
C LEU A 1 14.75 13.77 23.14
N ARG A 2 14.39 12.54 22.75
CA ARG A 2 14.72 12.00 21.42
C ARG A 2 13.68 12.49 20.40
N SER A 3 14.10 13.41 19.54
CA SER A 3 13.70 13.48 18.13
C SER A 3 12.20 13.49 17.82
N ARG A 4 11.52 14.62 18.08
CA ARG A 4 10.23 14.94 17.41
C ARG A 4 10.29 16.35 16.83
N LEU A 5 11.19 16.57 15.89
CA LEU A 5 10.80 17.38 14.73
C LEU A 5 10.02 16.40 13.85
N GLN A 6 8.72 16.25 14.11
CA GLN A 6 7.84 15.70 13.08
C GLN A 6 7.92 16.70 11.94
N GLU A 7 8.48 16.29 10.79
CA GLU A 7 8.44 17.11 9.59
C GLU A 7 6.98 17.51 9.32
N LEU A 8 6.77 18.73 8.84
CA LEU A 8 5.47 19.43 8.79
C LEU A 8 4.32 18.67 8.09
N ASN A 9 4.56 17.49 7.50
CA ASN A 9 3.57 16.66 6.82
C ASN A 9 3.72 15.15 7.11
N GLN A 10 4.33 14.75 8.23
CA GLN A 10 4.48 13.35 8.59
C GLN A 10 3.13 12.75 9.04
N GLN A 11 2.72 11.62 8.44
CA GLN A 11 1.51 10.89 8.81
C GLN A 11 1.84 9.44 9.18
N ILE A 12 1.02 8.84 10.05
CA ILE A 12 1.02 7.38 10.26
C ILE A 12 0.07 6.79 9.23
N VAL A 13 0.61 6.04 8.28
CA VAL A 13 -0.18 5.34 7.27
C VAL A 13 -0.48 3.93 7.78
N ILE A 14 -1.76 3.54 7.73
CA ILE A 14 -2.23 2.25 8.21
C ILE A 14 -2.86 1.44 7.09
N ILE A 15 -2.73 0.13 7.16
CA ILE A 15 -3.59 -0.81 6.43
C ILE A 15 -4.84 -0.99 7.28
N ASN A 16 -5.92 -0.29 6.93
CA ASN A 16 -7.19 -0.46 7.66
C ASN A 16 -7.77 -1.86 7.44
N GLN A 17 -7.85 -2.29 6.19
CA GLN A 17 -8.39 -3.60 5.80
C GLN A 17 -7.81 -4.07 4.46
N ILE A 18 -7.91 -5.37 4.20
CA ILE A 18 -7.60 -5.98 2.90
C ILE A 18 -8.92 -6.47 2.29
N LEU A 19 -9.23 -5.98 1.09
CA LEU A 19 -10.40 -6.44 0.34
C LEU A 19 -10.09 -7.81 -0.28
N VAL A 20 -10.78 -8.85 0.17
CA VAL A 20 -10.47 -10.25 -0.19
C VAL A 20 -10.62 -10.48 -1.70
N ASP A 21 -9.57 -11.03 -2.31
CA ASP A 21 -9.54 -11.50 -3.70
C ASP A 21 -8.42 -12.54 -3.87
N ASP A 22 -8.50 -13.37 -4.91
CA ASP A 22 -7.48 -14.38 -5.22
C ASP A 22 -6.05 -13.81 -5.29
N VAL A 23 -5.89 -12.53 -5.64
CA VAL A 23 -4.58 -11.86 -5.67
C VAL A 23 -3.92 -11.73 -4.29
N ASN A 24 -4.71 -11.68 -3.21
CA ASN A 24 -4.25 -11.49 -1.83
C ASN A 24 -4.59 -12.66 -0.90
N HIS A 25 -4.95 -13.81 -1.48
CA HIS A 25 -5.22 -15.03 -0.73
C HIS A 25 -4.03 -15.41 0.17
N GLY A 26 -4.31 -15.69 1.45
CA GLY A 26 -3.30 -16.04 2.46
C GLY A 26 -2.62 -14.86 3.14
N ILE A 27 -3.01 -13.62 2.81
CA ILE A 27 -2.47 -12.39 3.44
C ILE A 27 -3.56 -11.66 4.25
N SER A 28 -4.84 -11.83 3.89
CA SER A 28 -5.93 -10.91 4.27
C SER A 28 -6.24 -10.78 5.77
N SER A 29 -6.00 -11.80 6.60
CA SER A 29 -6.37 -11.78 8.03
C SER A 29 -5.34 -11.14 8.95
N ASP A 30 -4.07 -11.11 8.58
CA ASP A 30 -2.98 -10.92 9.54
C ASP A 30 -2.51 -9.46 9.67
N PHE A 31 -3.02 -8.58 8.79
CA PHE A 31 -2.50 -7.21 8.60
C PHE A 31 -3.56 -6.10 8.74
N THR A 32 -4.77 -6.44 9.21
CA THR A 32 -5.81 -5.45 9.54
C THR A 32 -5.30 -4.52 10.64
N ASN A 33 -5.59 -3.23 10.53
CA ASN A 33 -5.18 -2.17 11.46
C ASN A 33 -3.67 -2.10 11.75
N SER A 34 -2.83 -2.47 10.77
CA SER A 34 -1.37 -2.49 10.95
C SER A 34 -0.72 -1.23 10.38
N VAL A 35 0.33 -0.72 11.04
CA VAL A 35 1.11 0.43 10.56
C VAL A 35 2.01 0.01 9.41
N LEU A 36 1.94 0.75 8.31
CA LEU A 36 2.81 0.57 7.16
C LEU A 36 4.02 1.49 7.28
N GLU A 37 5.21 0.91 7.34
CA GLU A 37 6.46 1.64 7.60
C GLU A 37 7.25 1.93 6.32
N THR A 38 7.30 0.95 5.40
CA THR A 38 8.13 1.04 4.19
C THR A 38 7.47 0.47 2.95
N VAL A 39 7.87 0.95 1.78
CA VAL A 39 7.63 0.30 0.49
C VAL A 39 8.96 0.08 -0.21
N ASN A 40 9.27 -1.17 -0.57
CA ASN A 40 10.54 -1.57 -1.19
C ASN A 40 11.76 -1.06 -0.40
N GLY A 41 11.66 -1.01 0.93
CA GLY A 41 12.73 -0.53 1.82
C GLY A 41 12.78 0.99 2.00
N ILE A 42 11.96 1.76 1.26
CA ILE A 42 11.87 3.22 1.39
C ILE A 42 10.86 3.56 2.48
N LYS A 43 11.25 4.41 3.44
CA LYS A 43 10.39 4.86 4.54
C LYS A 43 9.25 5.75 4.03
N ILE A 44 8.04 5.46 4.47
CA ILE A 44 6.85 6.25 4.15
C ILE A 44 6.80 7.50 5.05
N GLN A 45 6.48 8.64 4.43
CA GLN A 45 6.34 9.92 5.12
C GLN A 45 4.88 10.25 5.36
N ASN A 46 4.05 10.07 4.32
CA ASN A 46 2.62 10.30 4.33
C ASN A 46 1.93 9.53 3.19
N ILE A 47 0.60 9.63 3.10
CA ILE A 47 -0.19 8.91 2.09
C ILE A 47 0.12 9.35 0.66
N THR A 48 0.41 10.63 0.44
CA THR A 48 0.80 11.17 -0.87
C THR A 48 2.12 10.56 -1.33
N HIS A 49 3.13 10.55 -0.45
CA HIS A 49 4.42 9.92 -0.73
C HIS A 49 4.27 8.42 -1.05
N LEU A 50 3.38 7.70 -0.33
CA LEU A 50 3.08 6.30 -0.64
C LEU A 50 2.52 6.14 -2.05
N ALA A 51 1.54 6.96 -2.45
CA ALA A 51 0.93 6.91 -3.77
C ALA A 51 1.98 7.11 -4.89
N GLU A 52 2.83 8.13 -4.75
CA GLU A 52 3.91 8.40 -5.71
C GLU A 52 4.92 7.24 -5.83
N LEU A 53 5.28 6.61 -4.71
CA LEU A 53 6.17 5.45 -4.73
C LEU A 53 5.54 4.27 -5.48
N ILE A 54 4.26 4.00 -5.24
CA ILE A 54 3.52 2.93 -5.95
C ILE A 54 3.46 3.22 -7.45
N ASP A 55 3.18 4.46 -7.86
CA ASP A 55 3.14 4.84 -9.27
C ASP A 55 4.50 4.64 -9.94
N LYS A 56 5.58 5.12 -9.31
CA LYS A 56 6.94 4.93 -9.80
C LYS A 56 7.29 3.45 -9.95
N ILE A 57 7.01 2.62 -8.94
CA ILE A 57 7.33 1.18 -8.99
C ILE A 57 6.52 0.51 -10.10
N SER A 58 5.23 0.80 -10.17
CA SER A 58 4.31 0.11 -11.07
C SER A 58 4.44 0.52 -12.54
N ASN A 59 5.05 1.66 -12.85
CA ASN A 59 5.28 2.13 -14.22
C ASN A 59 6.57 1.61 -14.85
N ASN A 60 7.51 1.09 -14.06
CA ASN A 60 8.84 0.76 -14.58
C ASN A 60 8.91 -0.59 -15.30
N GLU A 61 8.14 -1.63 -14.89
CA GLU A 61 8.31 -2.98 -15.44
C GLU A 61 7.03 -3.85 -15.34
N ASP A 62 6.85 -4.79 -16.29
CA ASP A 62 5.76 -5.77 -16.30
C ASP A 62 5.88 -6.84 -15.20
N ASP A 63 7.09 -7.07 -14.66
CA ASP A 63 7.39 -8.07 -13.63
C ASP A 63 7.81 -7.43 -12.29
N CYS A 64 7.29 -6.23 -11.98
CA CYS A 64 7.58 -5.60 -10.69
C CYS A 64 6.84 -6.24 -9.50
N TYR A 65 7.48 -6.15 -8.34
CA TYR A 65 6.92 -6.53 -7.04
C TYR A 65 6.93 -5.33 -6.10
N ILE A 66 5.87 -5.22 -5.31
CA ILE A 66 5.73 -4.22 -4.26
C ILE A 66 5.82 -4.93 -2.91
N ARG A 67 6.85 -4.61 -2.13
CA ARG A 67 7.07 -5.08 -0.78
C ARG A 67 6.64 -4.00 0.21
N PHE A 68 5.51 -4.24 0.86
CA PHE A 68 5.00 -3.43 1.96
C PHE A 68 5.61 -3.92 3.28
N GLY A 69 6.48 -3.11 3.90
CA GLY A 69 7.03 -3.38 5.22
C GLY A 69 6.12 -2.84 6.32
N ILE A 70 5.80 -3.69 7.28
CA ILE A 70 4.84 -3.49 8.36
C ILE A 70 5.61 -3.61 9.69
N GLU A 71 5.02 -3.12 10.77
CA GLU A 71 5.55 -3.29 12.13
C GLU A 71 5.99 -4.75 12.44
N ASN A 72 6.94 -4.87 13.36
CA ASN A 72 7.52 -6.15 13.81
C ASN A 72 8.23 -6.94 12.70
N ASN A 73 8.87 -6.23 11.77
CA ASN A 73 9.65 -6.81 10.68
C ASN A 73 8.82 -7.70 9.73
N ARG A 74 7.48 -7.57 9.78
CA ARG A 74 6.55 -8.27 8.90
C ARG A 74 6.48 -7.55 7.55
N PHE A 75 6.10 -8.26 6.50
CA PHE A 75 5.93 -7.66 5.19
C PHE A 75 4.96 -8.44 4.32
N ILE A 76 4.37 -7.74 3.36
CA ILE A 76 3.54 -8.29 2.29
C ILE A 76 4.24 -8.03 0.97
N VAL A 77 4.27 -9.02 0.08
CA VAL A 77 4.76 -8.85 -1.29
C VAL A 77 3.61 -9.08 -2.26
N ILE A 78 3.40 -8.14 -3.18
CA ILE A 78 2.37 -8.22 -4.21
C ILE A 78 3.00 -8.02 -5.58
N SER A 79 2.62 -8.84 -6.55
CA SER A 79 2.99 -8.64 -7.96
C SER A 79 2.21 -7.47 -8.54
N CYS A 80 2.90 -6.49 -9.13
CA CYS A 80 2.28 -5.35 -9.79
C CYS A 80 1.29 -5.79 -10.88
N LYS A 81 1.69 -6.76 -11.71
CA LYS A 81 0.87 -7.29 -12.80
C LYS A 81 -0.44 -7.88 -12.30
N ARG A 82 -0.36 -8.76 -11.29
CA ARG A 82 -1.56 -9.40 -10.71
C ARG A 82 -2.44 -8.37 -10.02
N ALA A 83 -1.85 -7.41 -9.30
CA ALA A 83 -2.57 -6.32 -8.65
C ALA A 83 -3.39 -5.50 -9.67
N LYS A 84 -2.74 -5.00 -10.74
CA LYS A 84 -3.40 -4.24 -11.82
C LYS A 84 -4.53 -5.04 -12.49
N GLN A 85 -4.32 -6.33 -12.75
CA GLN A 85 -5.33 -7.20 -13.35
C GLN A 85 -6.54 -7.46 -12.44
N SER A 86 -6.34 -7.41 -11.12
CA SER A 86 -7.39 -7.62 -10.12
C SER A 86 -8.14 -6.36 -9.71
N GLU A 87 -7.52 -5.17 -9.86
CA GLU A 87 -8.01 -3.91 -9.28
C GLU A 87 -9.46 -3.61 -9.69
N ALA A 88 -9.76 -3.62 -10.99
CA ALA A 88 -11.11 -3.33 -11.48
C ALA A 88 -12.17 -4.30 -10.93
N ARG A 89 -11.81 -5.59 -10.75
CA ARG A 89 -12.70 -6.60 -10.17
C ARG A 89 -12.94 -6.34 -8.68
N ILE A 90 -11.88 -6.08 -7.93
CA ILE A 90 -11.93 -5.79 -6.48
C ILE A 90 -12.79 -4.56 -6.22
N LEU A 91 -12.57 -3.47 -6.97
CA LEU A 91 -13.35 -2.24 -6.83
C LEU A 91 -14.84 -2.48 -7.09
N LYS A 92 -15.16 -3.21 -8.17
CA LYS A 92 -16.53 -3.54 -8.54
C LYS A 92 -17.24 -4.40 -7.49
N GLN A 93 -16.58 -5.42 -6.96
CA GLN A 93 -17.14 -6.31 -5.94
C GLN A 93 -17.47 -5.57 -4.63
N ASN A 94 -16.73 -4.51 -4.32
CA ASN A 94 -16.87 -3.74 -3.08
C ASN A 94 -17.60 -2.40 -3.27
N SER A 95 -18.22 -2.17 -4.43
CA SER A 95 -18.93 -0.92 -4.75
C SER A 95 -18.08 0.34 -4.58
N ILE A 96 -16.79 0.26 -4.91
CA ILE A 96 -15.85 1.38 -4.82
C ILE A 96 -15.73 2.03 -6.20
N ALA A 97 -15.98 3.34 -6.28
CA ALA A 97 -15.98 4.07 -7.54
C ALA A 97 -14.56 4.28 -8.11
N GLN A 98 -13.58 4.52 -7.24
CA GLN A 98 -12.21 4.88 -7.62
C GLN A 98 -11.20 4.27 -6.64
N PRO A 99 -10.01 3.82 -7.10
CA PRO A 99 -8.99 3.21 -6.24
C PRO A 99 -8.32 4.22 -5.29
N ARG A 100 -8.40 5.52 -5.61
CA ARG A 100 -7.81 6.61 -4.84
C ARG A 100 -8.80 7.73 -4.62
N SER A 101 -8.66 8.43 -3.50
CA SER A 101 -9.35 9.68 -3.22
C SER A 101 -8.96 10.77 -4.21
N GLU A 102 -9.81 11.79 -4.35
CA GLU A 102 -9.62 12.85 -5.34
C GLU A 102 -8.24 13.52 -5.32
N HIS A 103 -7.69 13.78 -4.13
CA HIS A 103 -6.39 14.43 -3.93
C HIS A 103 -5.17 13.53 -4.18
N LEU A 104 -5.36 12.25 -4.53
CA LEU A 104 -4.30 11.27 -4.79
C LEU A 104 -4.35 10.70 -6.23
N ARG A 105 -5.25 11.21 -7.07
CA ARG A 105 -5.40 10.83 -8.47
C ARG A 105 -4.54 11.69 -9.38
#